data_AF-A0A3B4WJZ5-F1
#
_entry.id   AF-A0A3B4WJZ5-F1
#
_cell.length_a   1.000
_cell.length_b   1.000
_cell.length_c   1.000
_cell.angle_alpha   90.00
_cell.angle_beta   90.00
_cell.angle_gamma   90.00
#
_symmetry.space_group_name_H-M   'P 1'
#
loop_
_entity.id
_entity.type
_entity.pdbx_description
1 polymer ?
#
loop_
_entity_poly.entity_id
_entity_poly.type
_entity_poly.pdbx_seq_one_letter_code
_entity_poly.pdbx_strand_id
1 'polypeptide(L)'
;MAANVKRFYDLTAKLLSGEVFSFAALKGKVVLIENVASLGTTTRDYTQMNDLHSRYSDKGLVILGVPCNQFGHQENCKNDEILRSLKYVRPGNGFEPKFQLLEKVDVNGKDAHPLFVYLKEKLPFPSDDTMALITDPKCIIWSPVCRNDVSWNFEKFLVSPDGEPYKRYSRSFLTKDIEADIQELLKRVK
;
A
#
# COMPACT_ATOMS: atom_id res chain seq x y z
N MET A 1 -3.02 -7.48 -21.25
CA MET A 1 -2.22 -8.59 -20.72
C MET A 1 -1.16 -7.98 -19.83
N ALA A 2 -1.35 -8.00 -18.51
CA ALA A 2 -0.32 -7.56 -17.59
C ALA A 2 0.88 -8.51 -17.73
N ALA A 3 2.09 -7.97 -17.80
CA ALA A 3 3.30 -8.76 -17.84
C ALA A 3 3.27 -9.77 -16.68
N ASN A 4 3.58 -11.04 -16.97
CA ASN A 4 3.62 -12.12 -15.99
C ASN A 4 4.84 -11.93 -15.08
N VAL A 5 4.76 -10.96 -14.17
CA VAL A 5 5.83 -10.60 -13.24
C VAL A 5 6.00 -11.75 -12.26
N LYS A 6 7.17 -12.38 -12.28
CA LYS A 6 7.44 -13.55 -11.43
C LYS A 6 7.97 -13.17 -10.06
N ARG A 7 8.65 -12.02 -9.93
CA ARG A 7 9.35 -11.61 -8.72
C ARG A 7 9.05 -10.16 -8.38
N PHE A 8 8.87 -9.89 -7.08
CA PHE A 8 8.65 -8.55 -6.55
C PHE A 8 9.74 -7.54 -6.97
N TYR A 9 11.00 -7.97 -6.98
CA TYR A 9 12.14 -7.10 -7.30
C TYR A 9 12.28 -6.69 -8.77
N ASP A 10 11.52 -7.33 -9.67
CA ASP A 10 11.49 -6.97 -11.09
C ASP A 10 10.50 -5.82 -11.36
N LEU A 11 9.71 -5.43 -10.34
CA LEU A 11 8.74 -4.35 -10.44
C LEU A 11 9.42 -2.98 -10.37
N THR A 12 8.73 -2.02 -10.97
CA THR A 12 9.02 -0.59 -10.85
C THR A 12 7.72 0.14 -10.59
N ALA A 13 7.80 1.30 -9.95
CA ALA A 13 6.71 2.26 -9.87
C ALA A 13 7.28 3.66 -10.09
N LYS A 14 6.44 4.66 -10.35
CA LYS A 14 6.90 6.05 -10.29
C LYS A 14 6.65 6.63 -8.90
N LEU A 15 7.51 7.56 -8.51
CA LEU A 15 7.31 8.42 -7.35
C LEU A 15 6.30 9.52 -7.67
N LEU A 16 5.85 10.26 -6.66
CA LEU A 16 5.03 11.47 -6.88
C LEU A 16 5.71 12.50 -7.80
N SER A 17 7.05 12.54 -7.82
CA SER A 17 7.85 13.37 -8.74
C SER A 17 7.80 12.90 -10.20
N GLY A 18 7.32 11.69 -10.47
CA GLY A 18 7.35 11.03 -11.78
C GLY A 18 8.62 10.21 -12.03
N GLU A 19 9.63 10.30 -11.16
CA GLU A 19 10.86 9.50 -11.24
C GLU A 19 10.57 8.01 -11.04
N VAL A 20 11.29 7.17 -11.78
CA VAL A 20 11.12 5.71 -11.68
C VAL A 20 11.86 5.18 -10.46
N PHE A 21 11.12 4.48 -9.60
CA PHE A 21 11.63 3.76 -8.43
C PHE A 21 11.65 2.25 -8.72
N SER A 22 12.86 1.68 -8.74
CA SER A 22 13.06 0.25 -8.96
C SER A 22 12.97 -0.54 -7.65
N PHE A 23 12.16 -1.60 -7.64
CA PHE A 23 11.96 -2.40 -6.43
C PHE A 23 13.18 -3.27 -6.13
N ALA A 24 14.13 -3.40 -7.06
CA ALA A 24 15.43 -4.01 -6.80
C ALA A 24 16.20 -3.34 -5.65
N ALA A 25 15.96 -2.04 -5.39
CA ALA A 25 16.55 -1.31 -4.26
C ALA A 25 16.01 -1.78 -2.88
N LEU A 26 14.92 -2.54 -2.86
CA LEU A 26 14.27 -3.07 -1.65
C LEU A 26 14.80 -4.44 -1.24
N LYS A 27 15.81 -4.98 -1.94
CA LYS A 27 16.40 -6.29 -1.60
C LYS A 27 16.91 -6.32 -0.17
N GLY A 28 16.53 -7.37 0.56
CA GLY A 28 16.90 -7.55 1.97
C GLY A 28 16.12 -6.67 2.94
N LYS A 29 15.07 -5.97 2.49
CA LYS A 29 14.21 -5.14 3.34
C LYS A 29 12.86 -5.79 3.56
N VAL A 30 12.31 -5.60 4.76
CA VAL A 30 10.89 -5.88 5.00
C VAL A 30 10.11 -4.71 4.40
N VAL A 31 9.14 -4.98 3.53
CA VAL A 31 8.39 -3.92 2.84
C VAL A 31 6.92 -3.99 3.22
N LEU A 32 6.40 -2.92 3.84
CA LEU A 32 4.97 -2.72 4.07
C LEU A 32 4.42 -1.81 2.96
N ILE A 33 3.41 -2.29 2.25
CA ILE A 33 2.78 -1.57 1.15
C ILE A 33 1.32 -1.34 1.52
N GLU A 34 0.88 -0.08 1.50
CA GLU A 34 -0.51 0.28 1.74
C GLU A 34 -1.08 1.07 0.56
N ASN A 35 -2.29 0.74 0.10
CA ASN A 35 -3.02 1.63 -0.82
C ASN A 35 -3.66 2.77 -0.02
N VAL A 36 -3.25 4.01 -0.28
CA VAL A 36 -3.59 5.15 0.57
C VAL A 36 -4.56 6.11 -0.09
N ALA A 37 -5.24 6.90 0.74
CA ALA A 37 -6.06 8.02 0.34
C ALA A 37 -5.89 9.18 1.33
N SER A 38 -5.87 10.43 0.87
CA SER A 38 -5.78 11.61 1.74
C SER A 38 -7.08 11.88 2.50
N LEU A 39 -8.21 11.34 2.03
CA LEU A 39 -9.52 11.61 2.60
C LEU A 39 -10.28 10.38 3.10
N GLY A 40 -9.94 9.83 4.27
CA GLY A 40 -10.69 8.73 4.89
C GLY A 40 -10.25 8.47 6.33
N THR A 41 -9.84 7.23 6.63
CA THR A 41 -9.14 6.86 7.88
C THR A 41 -7.69 7.35 7.93
N THR A 42 -7.30 8.21 6.97
CA THR A 42 -5.97 8.81 6.76
C THR A 42 -5.25 9.18 8.05
N THR A 43 -5.88 9.91 8.97
CA THR A 43 -5.24 10.32 10.23
C THR A 43 -4.72 9.13 11.04
N ARG A 44 -5.48 8.02 11.08
CA ARG A 44 -5.08 6.82 11.81
C ARG A 44 -3.92 6.12 11.10
N ASP A 45 -4.11 5.74 9.83
CA ASP A 45 -3.16 4.87 9.15
C ASP A 45 -1.84 5.62 8.83
N TYR A 46 -1.89 6.89 8.39
CA TYR A 46 -0.67 7.68 8.15
C TYR A 46 0.16 7.93 9.42
N THR A 47 -0.48 8.18 10.56
CA THR A 47 0.26 8.36 11.82
C THR A 47 0.88 7.06 12.30
N GLN A 48 0.20 5.92 12.14
CA GLN A 48 0.73 4.60 12.47
C GLN A 48 1.86 4.18 11.51
N MET A 49 1.75 4.46 10.21
CA MET A 49 2.86 4.26 9.26
C MET A 49 4.08 5.11 9.64
N ASN A 50 3.89 6.38 9.99
CA ASN A 50 4.99 7.24 10.47
C ASN A 50 5.64 6.72 11.75
N ASP A 51 4.85 6.20 12.69
CA ASP A 51 5.36 5.59 13.92
C ASP A 51 6.20 4.34 13.61
N LEU A 52 5.67 3.40 12.83
CA LEU A 52 6.40 2.19 12.42
C LEU A 52 7.69 2.54 11.67
N HIS A 53 7.62 3.48 10.71
CA HIS A 53 8.80 3.94 10.00
C HIS A 53 9.86 4.50 10.97
N SER A 54 9.45 5.33 11.94
CA SER A 54 10.37 5.94 12.90
C SER A 54 11.06 4.90 13.78
N ARG A 55 10.40 3.78 14.10
CA ARG A 55 10.95 2.76 15.01
C ARG A 55 11.75 1.66 14.31
N TYR A 56 11.50 1.44 13.01
CA TYR A 56 11.98 0.24 12.31
C TYR A 56 12.70 0.52 10.98
N SER A 57 12.72 1.75 10.46
CA SER A 57 13.41 2.07 9.20
C SER A 57 14.91 1.71 9.23
N ASP A 58 15.61 2.13 10.28
CA ASP A 58 17.03 1.81 10.50
C ASP A 58 17.30 0.31 10.68
N LYS A 59 16.27 -0.46 11.03
CA LYS A 59 16.34 -1.92 11.20
C LYS A 59 16.04 -2.70 9.91
N GLY A 60 15.64 -2.01 8.84
CA GLY A 60 15.38 -2.62 7.54
C GLY A 60 13.91 -2.64 7.12
N LEU A 61 13.00 -1.94 7.82
CA LEU A 61 11.64 -1.72 7.34
C LEU A 61 11.61 -0.61 6.29
N VAL A 62 10.93 -0.85 5.18
CA VAL A 62 10.54 0.18 4.20
C VAL A 62 9.02 0.20 4.12
N ILE A 63 8.43 1.40 4.11
CA ILE A 63 7.00 1.58 3.92
C ILE A 63 6.78 2.31 2.58
N LEU A 64 5.85 1.79 1.77
CA LEU A 64 5.42 2.39 0.52
C LEU A 64 3.92 2.70 0.62
N GLY A 65 3.57 3.99 0.58
CA GLY A 65 2.19 4.40 0.40
C GLY A 65 1.87 4.58 -1.08
N VAL A 66 0.79 3.96 -1.55
CA VAL A 66 0.41 3.96 -2.96
C VAL A 66 -0.97 4.61 -3.13
N PRO A 67 -1.03 5.90 -3.50
CA PRO A 67 -2.29 6.62 -3.62
C PRO A 67 -3.22 5.97 -4.65
N CYS A 68 -4.51 5.85 -4.33
CA CYS A 68 -5.51 5.26 -5.22
C CYS A 68 -6.86 5.96 -5.06
N ASN A 69 -7.54 6.25 -6.18
CA ASN A 69 -8.81 6.97 -6.17
C ASN A 69 -10.05 6.08 -6.43
N GLN A 70 -9.89 4.76 -6.47
CA GLN A 70 -10.97 3.82 -6.81
C GLN A 70 -12.02 3.65 -5.69
N PHE A 71 -11.67 4.02 -4.45
CA PHE A 71 -12.50 3.76 -3.27
C PHE A 71 -13.17 5.04 -2.78
N GLY A 72 -14.42 5.24 -3.20
CA GLY A 72 -15.23 6.40 -2.80
C GLY A 72 -14.62 7.74 -3.20
N HIS A 73 -13.75 7.76 -4.21
CA HIS A 73 -13.03 8.94 -4.69
C HIS A 73 -12.32 9.73 -3.57
N GLN A 74 -11.68 9.00 -2.64
CA GLN A 74 -11.04 9.58 -1.45
C GLN A 74 -9.62 10.14 -1.72
N GLU A 75 -9.13 10.07 -2.97
CA GLU A 75 -7.83 10.60 -3.40
C GLU A 75 -7.96 11.41 -4.71
N ASN A 76 -8.85 12.40 -4.69
CA ASN A 76 -9.11 13.27 -5.85
C ASN A 76 -7.94 14.20 -6.19
N CYS A 77 -7.03 14.46 -5.25
CA CYS A 77 -5.83 15.27 -5.46
C CYS A 77 -4.96 14.70 -6.60
N LYS A 78 -4.36 15.58 -7.40
CA LYS A 78 -3.27 15.21 -8.31
C LYS A 78 -2.00 14.88 -7.53
N ASN A 79 -1.02 14.25 -8.18
CA ASN A 79 0.23 13.84 -7.53
C ASN A 79 0.93 14.99 -6.79
N ASP A 80 0.92 16.20 -7.35
CA ASP A 80 1.53 17.41 -6.79
C ASP A 80 0.70 18.05 -5.64
N GLU A 81 -0.54 17.61 -5.45
CA GLU A 81 -1.45 18.12 -4.42
C GLU A 81 -1.53 17.22 -3.18
N ILE A 82 -1.21 15.91 -3.31
CA ILE A 82 -1.35 14.92 -2.22
C ILE A 82 -0.58 15.36 -0.97
N LEU A 83 0.69 15.73 -1.09
CA LEU A 83 1.50 16.16 0.06
C LEU A 83 0.93 17.42 0.73
N ARG A 84 0.36 18.36 -0.04
CA ARG A 84 -0.30 19.55 0.50
C ARG A 84 -1.58 19.18 1.24
N SER A 85 -2.37 18.25 0.70
CA SER A 85 -3.57 17.75 1.37
C SER A 85 -3.24 17.10 2.73
N LEU A 86 -2.21 16.25 2.77
CA LEU A 86 -1.75 15.62 4.01
C LEU A 86 -1.27 16.65 5.03
N LYS A 87 -0.52 17.65 4.59
CA LYS A 87 0.08 18.68 5.44
C LYS A 87 -0.91 19.70 5.99
N TYR A 88 -1.87 20.12 5.18
CA TYR A 88 -2.73 21.26 5.49
C TYR A 88 -4.22 20.92 5.68
N VAL A 89 -4.67 19.74 5.26
CA VAL A 89 -6.09 19.35 5.32
C VAL A 89 -6.31 18.18 6.26
N ARG A 90 -5.80 16.99 5.91
CA ARG A 90 -5.94 15.78 6.72
C ARG A 90 -4.77 14.83 6.42
N PRO A 91 -3.92 14.45 7.40
CA PRO A 91 -4.05 14.71 8.84
C PRO A 91 -3.98 16.19 9.27
N GLY A 92 -3.39 17.05 8.44
CA GLY A 92 -3.26 18.47 8.73
C GLY A 92 -2.13 18.75 9.74
N ASN A 93 -2.13 19.95 10.33
CA ASN A 93 -1.20 20.36 11.39
C ASN A 93 0.29 20.20 11.04
N GLY A 94 0.65 20.38 9.77
CA GLY A 94 2.04 20.25 9.34
C GLY A 94 2.51 18.80 9.20
N PHE A 95 1.60 17.83 9.17
CA PHE A 95 1.94 16.42 9.00
C PHE A 95 2.72 16.18 7.70
N GLU A 96 3.80 15.41 7.80
CA GLU A 96 4.59 14.97 6.65
C GLU A 96 4.82 13.45 6.75
N PRO A 97 4.55 12.68 5.68
CA PRO A 97 4.88 11.26 5.66
C PRO A 97 6.40 11.07 5.70
N LYS A 98 6.89 10.23 6.62
CA LYS A 98 8.32 9.88 6.73
C LYS A 98 8.74 8.76 5.76
N PHE A 99 7.78 8.21 5.04
CA PHE A 99 7.94 7.08 4.14
C PHE A 99 7.66 7.49 2.69
N GLN A 100 8.02 6.62 1.75
CA GLN A 100 7.92 6.93 0.33
C GLN A 100 6.46 6.83 -0.14
N LEU A 101 5.99 7.88 -0.79
CA LEU A 101 4.76 7.83 -1.59
C LEU A 101 5.10 7.59 -3.06
N LEU A 102 4.36 6.68 -3.68
CA LEU A 102 4.38 6.44 -5.12
C LEU A 102 3.38 7.35 -5.83
N GLU A 103 3.39 7.33 -7.17
CA GLU A 103 2.37 7.99 -7.96
C GLU A 103 0.98 7.38 -7.71
N LYS A 104 -0.06 8.18 -7.98
CA LYS A 104 -1.43 7.69 -7.93
C LYS A 104 -1.67 6.66 -9.03
N VAL A 105 -2.17 5.48 -8.68
CA VAL A 105 -2.45 4.38 -9.60
C VAL A 105 -3.77 3.70 -9.30
N ASP A 106 -4.25 2.92 -10.26
CA ASP A 106 -5.33 1.96 -10.02
C ASP A 106 -4.78 0.67 -9.41
N VAL A 107 -5.53 0.07 -8.49
CA VAL A 107 -5.16 -1.19 -7.81
C VAL A 107 -6.04 -2.37 -8.24
N ASN A 108 -7.22 -2.07 -8.79
CA ASN A 108 -8.20 -3.01 -9.30
C ASN A 108 -8.57 -2.74 -10.77
N GLY A 109 -9.21 -3.72 -11.41
CA GLY A 109 -9.63 -3.62 -12.81
C GLY A 109 -8.51 -3.83 -13.82
N LYS A 110 -8.84 -3.60 -15.09
CA LYS A 110 -7.96 -3.87 -16.25
C LYS A 110 -6.68 -3.03 -16.27
N ASP A 111 -6.74 -1.83 -15.67
CA ASP A 111 -5.67 -0.84 -15.64
C ASP A 111 -4.89 -0.88 -14.30
N ALA A 112 -5.14 -1.90 -13.46
CA ALA A 112 -4.45 -2.09 -12.20
C ALA A 112 -2.92 -2.13 -12.40
N HIS A 113 -2.20 -1.40 -11.55
CA HIS A 113 -0.75 -1.38 -11.58
C HIS A 113 -0.18 -2.80 -11.39
N PRO A 114 0.88 -3.20 -12.13
CA PRO A 114 1.46 -4.54 -12.05
C PRO A 114 1.82 -5.00 -10.64
N LEU A 115 2.20 -4.07 -9.75
CA LEU A 115 2.38 -4.32 -8.32
C LEU A 115 1.15 -4.96 -7.67
N PHE A 116 -0.02 -4.35 -7.83
CA PHE A 116 -1.24 -4.84 -7.18
C PHE A 116 -1.79 -6.09 -7.86
N VAL A 117 -1.58 -6.26 -9.17
CA VAL A 117 -1.86 -7.54 -9.84
C VAL A 117 -1.03 -8.66 -9.19
N TYR A 118 0.29 -8.47 -9.08
CA TYR A 118 1.19 -9.43 -8.44
C TYR A 118 0.82 -9.73 -6.99
N LEU A 119 0.59 -8.70 -6.18
CA LEU A 119 0.25 -8.85 -4.76
C LEU A 119 -1.08 -9.57 -4.56
N LYS A 120 -2.13 -9.23 -5.32
CA LYS A 120 -3.45 -9.88 -5.23
C LYS A 120 -3.44 -11.32 -5.76
N GLU A 121 -2.57 -11.66 -6.71
CA GLU A 121 -2.43 -13.05 -7.17
C GLU A 121 -1.73 -13.92 -6.11
N LYS A 122 -0.72 -13.38 -5.42
CA LYS A 122 0.04 -14.09 -4.38
C LYS A 122 -0.68 -14.14 -3.04
N LEU A 123 -1.43 -13.10 -2.70
CA LEU A 123 -2.20 -12.96 -1.46
C LEU A 123 -3.66 -12.62 -1.81
N PRO A 124 -4.46 -13.61 -2.26
CA PRO A 124 -5.78 -13.38 -2.82
C PRO A 124 -6.79 -12.83 -1.80
N PHE A 125 -6.60 -13.11 -0.51
CA PHE A 125 -7.53 -12.70 0.54
C PHE A 125 -6.75 -12.10 1.72
N PRO A 126 -7.30 -11.08 2.40
CA PRO A 126 -6.79 -10.64 3.68
C PRO A 126 -6.82 -11.76 4.72
N SER A 127 -5.83 -11.82 5.60
CA SER A 127 -5.72 -12.87 6.62
C SER A 127 -6.76 -12.76 7.73
N ASP A 128 -7.27 -11.55 7.97
CA ASP A 128 -8.22 -11.23 9.04
C ASP A 128 -9.68 -11.17 8.57
N ASP A 129 -9.92 -10.98 7.27
CA ASP A 129 -11.25 -10.98 6.66
C ASP A 129 -11.16 -11.54 5.23
N THR A 130 -11.53 -12.81 5.07
CA THR A 130 -11.40 -13.54 3.80
C THR A 130 -12.61 -13.41 2.89
N MET A 131 -13.70 -12.78 3.34
CA MET A 131 -14.98 -12.77 2.62
C MET A 131 -15.44 -11.38 2.19
N ALA A 132 -15.09 -10.32 2.94
CA ALA A 132 -15.59 -9.00 2.62
C ALA A 132 -14.88 -8.38 1.40
N LEU A 133 -15.69 -8.02 0.40
CA LEU A 133 -15.27 -7.15 -0.70
C LEU A 133 -15.79 -5.72 -0.46
N ILE A 134 -16.98 -5.41 -0.94
CA ILE A 134 -17.62 -4.11 -0.74
C ILE A 134 -19.10 -4.33 -0.43
N THR A 135 -19.62 -3.61 0.57
CA THR A 135 -21.02 -3.72 1.01
C THR A 135 -21.99 -3.07 0.02
N ASP A 136 -21.73 -1.84 -0.42
CA ASP A 136 -22.56 -1.17 -1.44
C ASP A 136 -21.96 -1.42 -2.83
N PRO A 137 -22.62 -2.20 -3.71
CA PRO A 137 -22.08 -2.51 -5.04
C PRO A 137 -21.85 -1.26 -5.89
N LYS A 138 -22.49 -0.12 -5.60
CA LYS A 138 -22.24 1.15 -6.32
C LYS A 138 -20.84 1.69 -6.12
N CYS A 139 -20.15 1.28 -5.05
CA CYS A 139 -18.76 1.65 -4.82
C CYS A 139 -17.76 0.85 -5.66
N ILE A 140 -18.21 -0.19 -6.39
CA ILE A 140 -17.38 -0.93 -7.35
C ILE A 140 -17.49 -0.22 -8.70
N ILE A 141 -16.47 0.57 -9.03
CA ILE A 141 -16.42 1.38 -10.25
C ILE A 141 -15.38 0.92 -11.27
N TRP A 142 -14.69 -0.18 -10.98
CA TRP A 142 -13.67 -0.76 -11.85
C TRP A 142 -14.18 -2.00 -12.60
N SER A 143 -13.48 -2.39 -13.65
CA SER A 143 -13.80 -3.58 -14.44
C SER A 143 -12.52 -4.18 -15.05
N PRO A 144 -12.39 -5.53 -15.11
CA PRO A 144 -13.28 -6.52 -14.51
C PRO A 144 -13.20 -6.52 -12.99
N VAL A 145 -14.22 -7.10 -12.34
CA VAL A 145 -14.23 -7.34 -10.90
C VAL A 145 -13.71 -8.76 -10.64
N CYS A 146 -12.75 -8.88 -9.73
CA CYS A 146 -12.09 -10.12 -9.36
C CYS A 146 -12.30 -10.43 -7.87
N ARG A 147 -12.35 -11.71 -7.51
CA ARG A 147 -12.55 -12.15 -6.11
C ARG A 147 -11.45 -11.72 -5.15
N ASN A 148 -10.26 -11.45 -5.68
CA ASN A 148 -9.09 -11.04 -4.92
C ASN A 148 -8.87 -9.52 -4.90
N ASP A 149 -9.80 -8.72 -5.45
CA ASP A 149 -9.69 -7.27 -5.49
C ASP A 149 -9.46 -6.66 -4.11
N VAL A 150 -8.77 -5.51 -4.09
CA VAL A 150 -8.66 -4.68 -2.88
C VAL A 150 -10.04 -4.13 -2.56
N SER A 151 -10.45 -4.25 -1.30
CA SER A 151 -11.80 -3.96 -0.83
C SER A 151 -12.01 -2.49 -0.50
N TRP A 152 -10.97 -1.77 -0.05
CA TRP A 152 -11.06 -0.34 0.26
C TRP A 152 -9.66 0.31 0.40
N ASN A 153 -9.63 1.60 0.75
CA ASN A 153 -8.43 2.28 1.22
C ASN A 153 -7.82 1.59 2.44
N PHE A 154 -6.50 1.65 2.53
CA PHE A 154 -5.68 1.13 3.63
C PHE A 154 -5.78 -0.38 3.81
N GLU A 155 -5.81 -1.17 2.73
CA GLU A 155 -5.33 -2.54 2.82
C GLU A 155 -3.80 -2.56 2.83
N LYS A 156 -3.26 -3.60 3.47
CA LYS A 156 -1.82 -3.70 3.72
C LYS A 156 -1.28 -5.00 3.17
N PHE A 157 -0.11 -4.92 2.55
CA PHE A 157 0.64 -6.08 2.08
C PHE A 157 2.03 -6.03 2.68
N LEU A 158 2.40 -7.08 3.41
CA LEU A 158 3.73 -7.23 3.97
C LEU A 158 4.54 -8.18 3.09
N VAL A 159 5.73 -7.74 2.69
CA VAL A 159 6.68 -8.49 1.86
C VAL A 159 7.94 -8.77 2.68
N SER A 160 8.43 -10.00 2.59
CA SER A 160 9.62 -10.45 3.31
C SER A 160 10.92 -9.89 2.72
N PRO A 161 12.06 -9.95 3.45
CA PRO A 161 13.37 -9.56 2.94
C PRO A 161 13.84 -10.30 1.68
N ASP A 162 13.24 -11.46 1.39
CA ASP A 162 13.53 -12.25 0.19
C ASP A 162 12.69 -11.82 -1.02
N GLY A 163 11.76 -10.88 -0.83
CA GLY A 163 10.87 -10.35 -1.87
C GLY A 163 9.60 -11.18 -2.05
N GLU A 164 9.31 -12.11 -1.15
CA GLU A 164 8.10 -12.93 -1.21
C GLU A 164 6.97 -12.26 -0.42
N PRO A 165 5.76 -12.10 -0.99
CA PRO A 165 4.59 -11.64 -0.26
C PRO A 165 4.30 -12.55 0.94
N TYR A 166 4.28 -11.96 2.14
CA TYR A 166 4.16 -12.68 3.41
C TYR A 166 2.71 -12.74 3.90
N LYS A 167 2.04 -11.58 4.01
CA LYS A 167 0.66 -11.50 4.53
C LYS A 167 -0.06 -10.27 4.01
N ARG A 168 -1.38 -10.38 3.82
CA ARG A 168 -2.29 -9.28 3.44
C ARG A 168 -3.24 -9.02 4.59
N TYR A 169 -3.53 -7.76 4.89
CA TYR A 169 -4.41 -7.33 5.97
C TYR A 169 -5.52 -6.44 5.43
N SER A 170 -6.72 -6.59 5.97
CA SER A 170 -7.90 -5.87 5.50
C SER A 170 -7.84 -4.38 5.88
N ARG A 171 -8.75 -3.59 5.29
CA ARG A 171 -8.95 -2.17 5.62
C ARG A 171 -9.18 -1.89 7.12
N SER A 172 -9.73 -2.88 7.82
CA SER A 172 -10.12 -2.76 9.23
C SER A 172 -8.97 -3.09 10.17
N PHE A 173 -7.99 -3.87 9.70
CA PHE A 173 -6.80 -4.22 10.48
C PHE A 173 -5.94 -2.98 10.73
N LEU A 174 -5.53 -2.75 11.97
CA LEU A 174 -4.75 -1.57 12.35
C LEU A 174 -3.32 -1.73 11.86
N THR A 175 -2.78 -0.70 11.19
CA THR A 175 -1.38 -0.69 10.72
C THR A 175 -0.42 -0.98 11.87
N LYS A 176 -0.65 -0.41 13.07
CA LYS A 176 0.18 -0.68 14.24
C LYS A 176 0.20 -2.16 14.68
N ASP A 177 -0.87 -2.91 14.45
CA ASP A 177 -0.97 -4.30 14.90
C ASP A 177 -0.18 -5.25 13.98
N ILE A 178 0.28 -4.75 12.83
CA ILE A 178 1.20 -5.46 11.90
C ILE A 178 2.63 -5.53 12.50
N GLU A 179 2.92 -4.76 13.55
CA GLU A 179 4.23 -4.67 14.17
C GLU A 179 4.83 -6.03 14.55
N ALA A 180 4.03 -6.95 15.09
CA ALA A 180 4.53 -8.26 15.50
C ALA A 180 5.07 -9.07 14.30
N ASP A 181 4.36 -9.04 13.17
CA ASP A 181 4.79 -9.69 11.94
C ASP A 181 6.02 -8.99 11.33
N ILE A 182 6.08 -7.66 11.40
CA ILE A 182 7.26 -6.89 10.99
C ILE A 182 8.49 -7.30 11.80
N GLN A 183 8.39 -7.33 13.13
CA GLN A 183 9.49 -7.72 14.02
C GLN A 183 9.98 -9.14 13.72
N GLU A 184 9.07 -10.07 13.42
CA GLU A 184 9.43 -11.43 13.05
C GLU A 184 10.21 -11.49 11.74
N LEU A 185 9.79 -10.73 10.72
CA LEU A 185 10.51 -10.68 9.45
C LEU A 185 11.84 -9.91 9.55
N LEU A 186 11.93 -8.90 10.41
CA LEU A 186 13.16 -8.15 10.65
C LEU A 186 14.28 -9.04 11.21
N LYS A 187 13.97 -10.10 11.95
CA LYS A 187 14.97 -11.09 12.39
C LYS A 187 15.68 -11.81 11.24
N ARG A 188 15.10 -11.78 10.04
CA ARG A 188 15.63 -12.41 8.82
C ARG A 188 16.46 -11.44 7.97
N VAL A 189 16.43 -10.15 8.29
CA VAL A 189 17.27 -9.14 7.65
C VAL A 189 18.71 -9.38 8.11
N LYS A 190 19.62 -9.55 7.14
CA LYS A 190 21.05 -9.75 7.38
C LYS A 190 21.81 -8.44 7.30
#